data_AF-A0A0D3KVA4-F1
#
_entry.id   AF-A0A0D3KVA4-F1
#
_cell.length_a   1.000
_cell.length_b   1.000
_cell.length_c   1.000
_cell.angle_alpha   90.00
_cell.angle_beta   90.00
_cell.angle_gamma   90.00
#
_symmetry.space_group_name_H-M   'P 1'
#
loop_
_entity.id
_entity.type
_entity.pdbx_description
1 polymer ?
#
loop_
_entity_poly.entity_id
_entity_poly.type
_entity_poly.pdbx_seq_one_letter_code
_entity_poly.pdbx_strand_id
1 'polypeptide(L)'
;MSPDYFVRATRKGGLPLSVEKRRYGKPVTILENCGGDVPGLLAAIKAALGTGGTLHGGGLEIQGSLIEQLSAWLLRAGIVRGLAKPARPHESEEDAAAADAAVAAARPPRDRPRWSAERVAAATRAATTGSSSLAEASGARSPYDAFCALWRGWPYWDQDWSRLPEVA
;
A
#
# COMPACT_ATOMS: atom_id res chain seq x y z
N MET A 1 25.67 7.01 20.86
CA MET A 1 24.50 7.43 21.67
C MET A 1 23.36 7.67 20.71
N SER A 2 22.28 6.90 20.82
CA SER A 2 21.05 7.26 20.13
C SER A 2 20.50 8.52 20.79
N PRO A 3 20.06 9.52 20.02
CA PRO A 3 19.46 10.71 20.62
C PRO A 3 18.19 10.32 21.38
N ASP A 4 18.04 10.84 22.60
CA ASP A 4 16.86 10.65 23.46
C ASP A 4 15.65 11.51 23.02
N TYR A 5 15.70 12.06 21.80
CA TYR A 5 14.60 12.81 21.20
C TYR A 5 13.95 12.02 20.06
N PHE A 6 12.63 12.15 19.94
CA PHE A 6 11.85 11.53 18.87
C PHE A 6 10.72 12.45 18.38
N VAL A 7 10.29 12.22 17.14
CA VAL A 7 9.12 12.90 16.56
C VAL A 7 8.07 11.83 16.26
N ARG A 8 6.85 12.00 16.74
CA ARG A 8 5.75 11.08 16.40
C ARG A 8 5.06 11.53 15.13
N ALA A 9 4.83 10.60 14.22
CA ALA A 9 3.99 10.84 13.06
C ALA A 9 2.57 11.22 13.47
N THR A 10 1.87 11.89 12.56
CA THR A 10 0.44 12.18 12.70
C THR A 10 -0.38 10.89 12.76
N ARG A 11 -1.65 10.97 13.18
CA ARG A 11 -2.57 9.82 13.18
C ARG A 11 -2.73 9.16 11.80
N LYS A 12 -2.53 9.92 10.72
CA LYS A 12 -2.56 9.44 9.32
C LYS A 12 -1.22 8.83 8.87
N GLY A 13 -0.22 8.80 9.74
CA GLY A 13 1.12 8.28 9.46
C GLY A 13 2.02 9.21 8.63
N GLY A 14 1.62 10.46 8.42
CA GLY A 14 2.44 11.49 7.78
C GLY A 14 3.31 12.26 8.77
N LEU A 15 4.29 13.01 8.26
CA LEU A 15 5.14 13.88 9.08
C LEU A 15 4.32 15.03 9.71
N PRO A 16 4.50 15.36 10.99
CA PRO A 16 3.77 16.42 11.69
C PRO A 16 4.36 17.80 11.37
N LEU A 17 4.41 18.15 10.08
CA LEU A 17 4.94 19.41 9.57
C LEU A 17 3.81 20.29 9.06
N SER A 18 3.79 21.54 9.48
CA SER A 18 2.86 22.56 8.99
C SER A 18 3.63 23.84 8.66
N VAL A 19 3.13 24.64 7.72
CA VAL A 19 3.65 25.99 7.46
C VAL A 19 2.59 27.00 7.82
N GLU A 20 2.93 27.87 8.76
CA GLU A 20 2.11 28.97 9.20
C GLU A 20 2.71 30.29 8.70
N LYS A 21 1.86 31.27 8.40
CA LYS A 21 2.29 32.64 8.12
C LYS A 21 2.13 33.46 9.39
N ARG A 22 3.25 33.91 9.97
CA ARG A 22 3.25 34.80 11.13
C ARG A 22 3.11 36.27 10.68
N ARG A 23 3.22 37.18 11.66
CA ARG A 23 3.12 38.63 11.45
C ARG A 23 3.98 39.07 10.26
N TYR A 24 3.42 39.94 9.42
CA TYR A 24 4.04 40.40 8.16
C TYR A 24 4.22 39.32 7.09
N GLY A 25 3.45 38.22 7.15
CA GLY A 25 3.45 37.18 6.13
C GLY A 25 4.72 36.33 6.11
N LYS A 26 5.55 36.41 7.16
CA LYS A 26 6.77 35.60 7.27
C LYS A 26 6.39 34.12 7.40
N PRO A 27 6.84 33.25 6.48
CA PRO A 27 6.55 31.82 6.57
C PRO A 27 7.40 31.21 7.67
N VAL A 28 6.76 30.36 8.47
CA VAL A 28 7.39 29.64 9.56
C VAL A 28 6.92 28.20 9.51
N THR A 29 7.85 27.26 9.61
CA THR A 29 7.57 25.83 9.64
C THR A 29 7.39 25.40 11.10
N ILE A 30 6.25 24.81 11.41
CA ILE A 30 5.92 24.27 12.72
C ILE A 30 6.10 22.76 12.66
N LEU A 31 6.89 22.23 13.58
CA LEU A 31 7.06 20.81 13.83
C LEU A 31 6.38 20.45 15.14
N GLU A 32 5.33 19.64 15.05
CA GLU A 32 4.54 19.19 16.19
C GLU A 32 4.94 17.78 16.63
N ASN A 33 4.39 17.31 17.75
CA ASN A 33 4.58 15.95 18.27
C ASN A 33 6.05 15.56 18.54
N CYS A 34 6.84 16.53 19.00
CA CYS A 34 8.20 16.29 19.50
C CYS A 34 8.13 15.73 20.93
N GLY A 35 8.97 14.74 21.23
CA GLY A 35 9.06 14.15 22.57
C GLY A 35 10.49 13.78 22.94
N GLY A 36 10.72 13.62 24.24
CA GLY A 36 12.07 13.45 24.80
C GLY A 36 12.79 14.78 24.96
N ASP A 37 14.07 14.83 24.56
CA ASP A 37 14.89 16.06 24.63
C ASP A 37 14.64 17.02 23.45
N VAL A 38 13.58 17.82 23.57
CA VAL A 38 13.19 18.82 22.54
C VAL A 38 14.27 19.91 22.33
N PRO A 39 14.94 20.44 23.37
CA PRO A 39 16.08 21.35 23.18
C PRO A 39 17.22 20.73 22.37
N GLY A 40 17.57 19.47 22.63
CA GLY A 40 18.59 18.73 21.87
C GLY A 40 18.20 18.55 20.39
N LEU A 41 16.93 18.25 20.12
CA LEU A 41 16.40 18.18 18.75
C LEU A 41 16.56 19.52 18.02
N LEU A 42 16.25 20.64 18.68
CA LEU A 42 16.42 21.98 18.10
C LEU A 42 17.89 22.30 17.82
N ALA A 43 18.81 21.92 18.70
CA ALA A 43 20.25 22.09 18.47
C ALA A 43 20.72 21.27 17.26
N ALA A 44 20.25 20.03 17.12
CA ALA A 44 20.57 19.17 15.98
C ALA A 44 20.04 19.74 14.65
N ILE A 45 18.81 20.26 14.64
CA ILE A 45 18.22 20.91 13.47
C ILE A 45 19.00 22.19 13.10
N LYS A 46 19.37 23.00 14.09
CA LYS A 46 20.22 24.19 13.89
C LYS A 46 21.56 23.83 13.27
N ALA A 47 22.21 22.78 13.77
CA ALA A 47 23.50 22.32 13.25
C ALA A 47 23.40 21.79 11.81
N ALA A 48 22.29 21.12 11.46
CA ALA A 48 22.13 20.50 10.15
C ALA A 48 21.61 21.43 9.06
N LEU A 49 20.67 22.32 9.39
CA LEU A 49 20.01 23.20 8.42
C LEU A 49 20.47 24.66 8.51
N GLY A 50 21.18 25.05 9.58
CA GLY A 50 21.63 26.43 9.79
C GLY A 50 20.49 27.42 10.03
N THR A 51 19.32 26.94 10.44
CA THR A 51 18.09 27.74 10.54
C THR A 51 17.86 28.25 11.95
N GLY A 52 17.25 29.43 12.06
CA GLY A 52 16.75 29.93 13.34
C GLY A 52 15.48 29.19 13.76
N GLY A 53 15.36 28.87 15.05
CA GLY A 53 14.15 28.26 15.59
C GLY A 53 13.99 28.48 17.09
N THR A 54 12.74 28.46 17.53
CA THR A 54 12.30 28.67 18.91
C THR A 54 11.37 27.54 19.34
N LEU A 55 11.35 27.25 20.64
CA LEU A 55 10.44 26.28 21.23
C LEU A 55 9.09 26.97 21.49
N HIS A 56 7.99 26.40 21.01
CA HIS A 56 6.66 26.96 21.21
C HIS A 56 5.65 25.86 21.56
N GLY A 57 5.08 25.91 22.76
CA GLY A 57 3.97 25.02 23.16
C GLY A 57 4.27 23.51 23.09
N GLY A 58 5.54 23.09 23.22
CA GLY A 58 5.95 21.69 23.06
C GLY A 58 6.23 21.26 21.62
N GLY A 59 6.12 22.17 20.66
CA GLY A 59 6.58 22.03 19.28
C GLY A 59 7.79 22.93 18.97
N LEU A 60 8.37 22.73 17.78
CA LEU A 60 9.47 23.55 17.27
C LEU A 60 8.95 24.49 16.20
N GLU A 61 9.20 25.78 16.38
CA GLU A 61 8.90 26.83 15.40
C GLU A 61 10.21 27.20 14.69
N ILE A 62 10.30 26.89 13.39
CA ILE A 62 11.51 27.07 12.57
C ILE A 62 11.24 28.15 11.52
N GLN A 63 12.10 29.16 11.46
CA GLN A 63 11.95 30.27 10.53
C GLN A 63 12.15 29.82 9.08
N GLY A 64 11.22 30.18 8.19
CA GLY A 64 11.25 29.85 6.77
C GLY A 64 10.34 28.68 6.38
N SER A 65 10.14 28.50 5.07
CA SER A 65 9.43 27.35 4.49
C SER A 65 10.43 26.24 4.15
N LEU A 66 10.64 25.32 5.10
CA LEU A 66 11.71 24.32 5.03
C LEU A 66 11.17 22.88 5.01
N ILE A 67 9.92 22.68 4.57
CA ILE A 67 9.24 21.38 4.63
C ILE A 67 10.07 20.27 3.99
N GLU A 68 10.60 20.49 2.78
CA GLU A 68 11.35 19.47 2.05
C GLU A 68 12.68 19.13 2.71
N GLN A 69 13.43 20.16 3.12
CA GLN A 69 14.72 19.98 3.76
C GLN A 69 14.59 19.33 5.14
N LEU A 70 13.58 19.75 5.91
CA LEU A 70 13.29 19.21 7.23
C LEU A 70 12.73 17.80 7.14
N SER A 71 11.84 17.50 6.17
CA SER A 71 11.35 16.14 5.96
C SER A 71 12.47 15.19 5.54
N ALA A 72 13.32 15.60 4.60
CA ALA A 72 14.47 14.81 4.19
C ALA A 72 15.45 14.59 5.36
N TRP A 73 15.68 15.61 6.19
CA TRP A 73 16.54 15.48 7.37
C TRP A 73 15.95 14.53 8.42
N LEU A 74 14.66 14.66 8.74
CA LEU A 74 13.96 13.79 9.70
C LEU A 74 13.99 12.32 9.27
N LEU A 75 13.82 12.05 7.98
CA LEU A 75 13.90 10.71 7.41
C LEU A 75 15.33 10.15 7.44
N ARG A 76 16.33 10.95 7.04
CA ARG A 76 17.75 10.53 7.09
C ARG A 76 18.21 10.25 8.52
N ALA A 77 17.76 11.04 9.47
CA ALA A 77 18.13 10.89 10.87
C ALA A 77 17.40 9.73 11.58
N GLY A 78 16.32 9.19 10.99
CA GLY A 78 15.60 8.03 11.54
C GLY A 78 14.89 8.29 12.87
N ILE A 79 14.61 9.55 13.19
CA ILE A 79 14.05 10.00 14.47
C ILE A 79 12.53 9.81 14.54
N VAL A 80 11.88 9.66 13.38
CA VAL A 80 10.42 9.63 13.25
C VAL A 80 9.87 8.25 13.65
N ARG A 81 8.91 8.25 14.58
CA ARG A 81 8.20 7.06 15.04
C ARG A 81 6.78 7.03 14.45
N GLY A 82 6.36 5.87 13.95
CA GLY A 82 4.99 5.66 13.47
C GLY A 82 4.69 6.16 12.06
N LEU A 83 5.72 6.35 11.22
CA LEU A 83 5.51 6.66 9.81
C LEU A 83 4.72 5.52 9.16
N ALA A 84 3.65 5.84 8.44
CA ALA A 84 2.94 4.83 7.67
C ALA A 84 3.89 4.25 6.62
N LYS A 85 3.89 2.92 6.47
CA LYS A 85 4.46 2.30 5.28
C LYS A 85 3.78 2.95 4.08
N PRO A 86 4.51 3.48 3.08
CA PRO A 86 3.87 4.06 1.92
C PRO A 86 2.91 3.00 1.37
N ALA A 87 1.62 3.31 1.37
CA ALA A 87 0.67 2.53 0.62
C ALA A 87 1.19 2.54 -0.82
N ARG A 88 1.34 1.35 -1.41
CA ARG A 88 1.68 1.25 -2.84
C ARG A 88 0.74 2.22 -3.57
N PRO A 89 1.27 3.16 -4.37
CA PRO A 89 0.42 4.17 -5.01
C PRO A 89 -0.69 3.43 -5.75
N HIS A 90 -1.94 3.75 -5.42
CA HIS A 90 -3.08 3.35 -6.22
C HIS A 90 -3.05 4.27 -7.43
N GLU A 91 -2.28 3.88 -8.44
CA GLU A 91 -2.35 4.45 -9.77
C GLU A 91 -3.82 4.38 -10.20
N SER A 92 -4.43 5.55 -10.37
CA SER A 92 -5.76 5.68 -10.94
C SER A 92 -5.78 4.89 -12.26
N GLU A 93 -6.84 4.11 -12.49
CA GLU A 93 -6.94 3.16 -13.60
C GLU A 93 -6.76 3.81 -15.01
N GLU A 94 -6.83 5.13 -15.10
CA GLU A 94 -6.62 5.91 -16.33
C GLU A 94 -5.13 6.05 -16.72
N ASP A 95 -4.19 6.04 -15.76
CA ASP A 95 -2.75 6.16 -16.05
C ASP A 95 -2.07 4.78 -16.26
N ALA A 96 -2.64 3.72 -15.67
CA ALA A 96 -2.15 2.35 -15.85
C ALA A 96 -2.38 1.82 -17.27
N ALA A 97 -3.50 2.19 -17.92
CA ALA A 97 -3.82 1.76 -19.28
C ALA A 97 -2.84 2.34 -20.33
N ALA A 98 -2.35 3.56 -20.13
CA ALA A 98 -1.37 4.20 -21.02
C ALA A 98 0.04 3.61 -20.86
N ALA A 99 0.42 3.25 -19.63
CA ALA A 99 1.70 2.61 -19.34
C ALA A 99 1.74 1.14 -19.82
N ASP A 100 0.67 0.36 -19.64
CA ASP A 100 0.59 -1.03 -20.10
C ASP A 100 0.62 -1.13 -21.63
N ALA A 101 -0.03 -0.20 -22.36
CA ALA A 101 0.01 -0.16 -23.82
C ALA A 101 1.41 0.14 -24.39
N ALA A 102 2.14 1.06 -23.75
CA ALA A 102 3.51 1.39 -24.15
C ALA A 102 4.50 0.25 -23.83
N VAL A 103 4.33 -0.42 -22.69
CA VAL A 103 5.15 -1.57 -22.29
C VAL A 103 4.81 -2.83 -23.12
N ALA A 104 3.57 -2.99 -23.57
CA ALA A 104 3.17 -4.04 -24.50
C ALA A 104 3.73 -3.84 -25.91
N ALA A 105 3.78 -2.61 -26.40
CA ALA A 105 4.36 -2.28 -27.71
C ALA A 105 5.90 -2.41 -27.75
N ALA A 106 6.58 -2.22 -26.62
CA ALA A 106 8.03 -2.35 -26.50
C ALA A 106 8.51 -3.78 -26.19
N ARG A 107 7.62 -4.75 -25.98
CA ARG A 107 7.99 -6.12 -25.63
C ARG A 107 8.40 -6.88 -26.91
N PRO A 108 9.65 -7.33 -27.06
CA PRO A 108 10.00 -8.19 -28.19
C PRO A 108 9.13 -9.45 -28.16
N PRO A 109 8.70 -9.97 -29.32
CA PRO A 109 7.92 -11.19 -29.38
C PRO A 109 8.71 -12.29 -28.66
N ARG A 110 8.14 -12.82 -27.57
CA ARG A 110 8.72 -13.97 -26.87
C ARG A 110 8.68 -15.12 -27.85
N ASP A 111 9.84 -15.56 -28.32
CA ASP A 111 9.98 -16.77 -29.12
C ASP A 111 9.57 -17.95 -28.23
N ARG A 112 8.29 -18.34 -28.33
CA ARG A 112 7.79 -19.51 -27.63
C ARG A 112 8.15 -20.72 -28.50
N PRO A 113 8.84 -21.73 -27.96
CA PRO A 113 9.22 -22.89 -28.76
C PRO A 113 7.97 -23.58 -29.31
N ARG A 114 8.07 -24.06 -30.56
CA ARG A 114 6.95 -24.51 -31.42
C ARG A 114 6.00 -25.54 -30.76
N TRP A 115 6.50 -26.34 -29.80
CA TRP A 115 5.74 -27.33 -29.05
C TRP A 115 4.69 -26.72 -28.08
N SER A 116 4.75 -25.41 -27.82
CA SER A 116 3.79 -24.69 -26.98
C SER A 116 2.45 -24.47 -27.67
N ALA A 117 2.46 -24.26 -29.00
CA ALA A 117 1.26 -23.91 -29.76
C ALA A 117 0.30 -25.10 -29.86
N GLU A 118 0.83 -26.32 -30.01
CA GLU A 118 0.03 -27.55 -30.09
C GLU A 118 -0.66 -27.86 -28.75
N ARG A 119 0.02 -27.63 -27.61
CA ARG A 119 -0.60 -27.78 -26.28
C ARG A 119 -1.68 -26.75 -26.01
N VAL A 120 -1.47 -25.50 -26.43
CA VAL A 120 -2.48 -24.44 -26.28
C VAL A 120 -3.68 -24.73 -27.17
N ALA A 121 -3.49 -25.09 -28.44
CA ALA A 121 -4.58 -25.46 -29.35
C ALA A 121 -5.32 -26.73 -28.91
N ALA A 122 -4.65 -27.69 -28.28
CA ALA A 122 -5.28 -28.86 -27.66
C ALA A 122 -6.09 -28.47 -26.41
N ALA A 123 -5.55 -27.60 -25.54
CA ALA A 123 -6.24 -27.12 -24.34
C ALA A 123 -7.47 -26.27 -24.66
N THR A 124 -7.41 -25.38 -25.66
CA THR A 124 -8.55 -24.56 -26.07
C THR A 124 -9.66 -25.42 -26.68
N ARG A 125 -9.32 -26.43 -27.49
CA ARG A 125 -10.30 -27.39 -28.03
C ARG A 125 -10.95 -28.23 -26.93
N ALA A 126 -10.18 -28.65 -25.92
CA ALA A 126 -10.72 -29.37 -24.77
C ALA A 126 -11.62 -28.48 -23.87
N ALA A 127 -11.27 -27.21 -23.70
CA ALA A 127 -12.06 -26.26 -22.89
C ALA A 127 -13.41 -25.92 -23.54
N THR A 128 -13.46 -25.77 -24.87
CA THR A 128 -14.72 -25.55 -25.61
C THR A 128 -15.67 -26.74 -25.50
N THR A 129 -15.16 -27.98 -25.53
CA THR A 129 -16.00 -29.18 -25.41
C THR A 129 -16.42 -29.48 -23.96
N GLY A 130 -15.60 -29.15 -22.96
CA GLY A 130 -15.91 -29.43 -21.54
C GLY A 130 -16.77 -28.38 -20.84
N SER A 131 -16.86 -27.14 -21.36
CA SER A 131 -17.59 -26.06 -20.70
C SER A 131 -19.10 -26.05 -21.00
N SER A 132 -19.58 -26.67 -22.09
CA SER A 132 -21.04 -26.75 -22.32
C SER A 132 -21.67 -27.91 -21.54
N SER A 133 -20.95 -29.03 -21.38
CA SER A 133 -21.53 -30.24 -20.81
C SER A 133 -21.84 -30.16 -19.30
N LEU A 134 -21.12 -29.33 -18.53
CA LEU A 134 -21.38 -29.19 -17.08
C LEU A 134 -22.55 -28.24 -16.78
N ALA A 135 -22.74 -27.21 -17.62
CA ALA A 135 -23.87 -26.28 -17.50
C ALA A 135 -25.17 -26.91 -18.02
N GLU A 136 -25.13 -27.69 -19.11
CA GLU A 136 -26.29 -28.39 -19.64
C GLU A 136 -26.77 -29.53 -18.72
N ALA A 137 -25.86 -30.24 -18.04
CA ALA A 137 -26.24 -31.36 -17.15
C ALA A 137 -26.85 -30.93 -15.80
N SER A 138 -26.67 -29.66 -15.39
CA SER A 138 -27.11 -29.17 -14.07
C SER A 138 -28.34 -28.25 -14.13
N GLY A 139 -28.80 -27.85 -15.33
CA GLY A 139 -29.91 -26.89 -15.50
C GLY A 139 -29.62 -25.49 -14.93
N ALA A 140 -28.37 -25.21 -14.61
CA ALA A 140 -27.94 -24.01 -13.92
C ALA A 140 -27.78 -22.84 -14.91
N ARG A 141 -28.31 -21.66 -14.55
CA ARG A 141 -28.27 -20.46 -15.41
C ARG A 141 -26.86 -19.87 -15.55
N SER A 142 -25.95 -20.23 -14.65
CA SER A 142 -24.57 -19.75 -14.61
C SER A 142 -23.63 -20.88 -14.17
N PRO A 143 -22.36 -20.89 -14.63
CA PRO A 143 -21.33 -21.78 -14.09
C PRO A 143 -21.19 -21.68 -12.57
N TYR A 144 -21.45 -20.49 -12.00
CA TYR A 144 -21.46 -20.29 -10.56
C TYR A 144 -22.62 -21.02 -9.87
N ASP A 145 -23.79 -21.08 -10.50
CA ASP A 145 -24.95 -21.80 -9.98
C ASP A 145 -24.73 -23.31 -10.04
N ALA A 146 -24.09 -23.82 -11.10
CA ALA A 146 -23.69 -25.22 -11.21
C ALA A 146 -22.70 -25.61 -10.11
N PHE A 147 -21.72 -24.75 -9.85
CA PHE A 147 -20.79 -24.89 -8.73
C PHE A 147 -21.54 -24.90 -7.39
N CYS A 148 -22.42 -23.93 -7.13
CA CYS A 148 -23.17 -23.88 -5.87
C CYS A 148 -24.08 -25.10 -5.66
N ALA A 149 -24.72 -25.60 -6.72
CA ALA A 149 -25.56 -26.79 -6.65
C ALA A 149 -24.75 -28.05 -6.31
N LEU A 150 -23.58 -28.22 -6.94
CA LEU A 150 -22.65 -29.32 -6.66
C LEU A 150 -22.22 -29.32 -5.18
N TRP A 151 -21.90 -28.14 -4.64
CA TRP A 151 -21.44 -28.01 -3.25
C TRP A 151 -22.56 -28.21 -2.22
N ARG A 152 -23.79 -27.83 -2.54
CA ARG A 152 -24.96 -28.08 -1.67
C ARG A 152 -25.36 -29.56 -1.60
N GLY A 153 -25.00 -30.36 -2.59
CA GLY A 153 -25.25 -31.81 -2.58
C GLY A 153 -24.28 -32.59 -1.68
N TRP A 154 -23.28 -31.94 -1.08
CA TRP A 154 -22.25 -32.63 -0.31
C TRP A 154 -22.75 -32.97 1.10
N PRO A 155 -22.65 -34.23 1.58
CA PRO A 155 -23.31 -34.71 2.81
C PRO A 155 -22.94 -34.00 4.12
N TYR A 156 -21.92 -33.15 4.11
CA TYR A 156 -21.36 -32.44 5.26
C TYR A 156 -21.48 -30.90 5.11
N TRP A 157 -22.07 -30.43 4.01
CA TRP A 157 -22.31 -29.01 3.78
C TRP A 157 -23.33 -28.42 4.75
N ASP A 158 -24.31 -29.22 5.19
CA ASP A 158 -25.34 -28.82 6.14
C ASP A 158 -24.84 -28.72 7.60
N GLN A 159 -23.54 -28.93 7.84
CA GLN A 159 -22.93 -28.93 9.18
C GLN A 159 -23.64 -29.87 10.18
N ASP A 160 -24.25 -30.95 9.68
CA ASP A 160 -24.84 -32.00 10.51
C ASP A 160 -23.77 -33.00 10.94
N TRP A 161 -23.09 -32.66 12.04
CA TRP A 161 -21.97 -33.42 12.61
C TRP A 161 -22.39 -34.80 13.17
N SER A 162 -23.69 -35.06 13.29
CA SER A 162 -24.22 -36.35 13.79
C SER A 162 -23.98 -37.52 12.83
N ARG A 163 -23.62 -37.24 11.57
CA ARG A 163 -23.37 -38.24 10.52
C ARG A 163 -21.90 -38.67 10.42
N LEU A 164 -21.02 -38.11 11.23
CA LEU A 164 -19.63 -38.55 11.29
C LEU A 164 -19.58 -39.93 11.95
N PRO A 165 -18.91 -40.92 11.34
CA PRO A 165 -18.71 -42.20 11.99
C PRO A 165 -17.92 -41.98 13.28
N GLU A 166 -18.46 -42.43 14.41
CA GLU A 166 -17.72 -42.45 15.67
C GLU A 166 -16.47 -43.30 15.45
N VAL A 167 -15.31 -42.66 15.63
CA VAL A 167 -14.01 -43.29 15.44
C VAL A 167 -13.85 -44.29 16.59
N ALA A 168 -13.99 -45.58 16.30
CA ALA A 168 -13.77 -46.69 17.23
C ALA A 168 -12.27 -46.96 17.43
#